data_AF-A0ABD0XN48-F1
#
_entry.id   AF-A0ABD0XN48-F1
#
_cell.length_a   1.000
_cell.length_b   1.000
_cell.length_c   1.000
_cell.angle_alpha   90.00
_cell.angle_beta   90.00
_cell.angle_gamma   90.00
#
_symmetry.space_group_name_H-M   'P 1'
#
loop_
_entity.id
_entity.type
_entity.pdbx_description
1 polymer ?
#
loop_
_entity_poly.entity_id
_entity_poly.type
_entity_poly.pdbx_seq_one_letter_code
_entity_poly.pdbx_strand_id
1 'polypeptide(L)'
;MNPAMRALRMKLEELECHYTWELDCSRYKLLCIRDHLEDIGNDRSCPWLGQKYNLLAYIHHTLGSNDVALQCLKKAEEAYHLNRPLDLVGPCLLITYGNLSWVYYHLNNVEESLGYMNKVEALLHDYPSPPQGELHPMLCAEKAWTLMKFDQEKKKKAIEYFQTAISVEPERKELKSSHALVLASVHTFNADNQQEESRVLETLRLVKEHDPDNLYVASIYLIRLALGGQEIFIK
;
A
#
# COMPACT_ATOMS: atom_id res chain seq x y z
N MET A 1 -32.04 -0.15 -5.60
CA MET A 1 -30.89 -0.31 -6.50
C MET A 1 -31.34 -1.07 -7.74
N ASN A 2 -31.12 -0.52 -8.94
CA ASN A 2 -31.47 -1.15 -10.23
C ASN A 2 -30.73 -2.51 -10.39
N PRO A 3 -31.34 -3.56 -10.97
CA PRO A 3 -30.68 -4.82 -11.31
C PRO A 3 -29.28 -4.68 -11.94
N ALA A 4 -29.07 -3.73 -12.84
CA ALA A 4 -27.77 -3.48 -13.47
C ALA A 4 -26.71 -3.01 -12.45
N MET A 5 -27.09 -2.11 -11.53
CA MET A 5 -26.23 -1.65 -10.43
C MET A 5 -25.93 -2.76 -9.43
N ARG A 6 -26.83 -3.74 -9.26
CA ARG A 6 -26.58 -4.92 -8.42
C ARG A 6 -25.60 -5.87 -9.08
N ALA A 7 -25.79 -6.17 -10.37
CA ALA A 7 -24.87 -7.02 -11.12
C ALA A 7 -23.45 -6.43 -11.15
N LEU A 8 -23.35 -5.13 -11.43
CA LEU A 8 -22.07 -4.41 -11.43
C LEU A 8 -21.39 -4.48 -10.06
N ARG A 9 -22.14 -4.21 -8.98
CA ARG A 9 -21.60 -4.27 -7.62
C ARG A 9 -20.98 -5.63 -7.28
N MET A 10 -21.65 -6.73 -7.62
CA MET A 10 -21.11 -8.07 -7.33
C MET A 10 -19.76 -8.27 -8.01
N LYS A 11 -19.60 -7.81 -9.25
CA LYS A 11 -18.32 -7.88 -9.94
C LYS A 11 -17.26 -6.93 -9.36
N LEU A 12 -17.67 -5.75 -8.90
CA LEU A 12 -16.76 -4.80 -8.24
C LEU A 12 -16.21 -5.33 -6.91
N GLU A 13 -17.02 -6.12 -6.19
CA GLU A 13 -16.63 -6.78 -4.93
C GLU A 13 -15.56 -7.87 -5.14
N GLU A 14 -15.37 -8.35 -6.38
CA GLU A 14 -14.32 -9.32 -6.75
C GLU A 14 -12.96 -8.65 -7.07
N LEU A 15 -12.92 -7.32 -7.23
CA LEU A 15 -11.70 -6.61 -7.58
C LEU A 15 -10.74 -6.52 -6.39
N GLU A 16 -9.44 -6.52 -6.65
CA GLU A 16 -8.41 -6.24 -5.63
C GLU A 16 -8.06 -4.74 -5.64
N CYS A 17 -8.70 -3.97 -4.76
CA CYS A 17 -8.48 -2.53 -4.63
C CYS A 17 -8.87 -2.00 -3.23
N HIS A 18 -8.74 -0.71 -2.98
CA HIS A 18 -8.92 -0.14 -1.64
C HIS A 18 -10.33 -0.33 -1.07
N TYR A 19 -11.33 -0.42 -1.96
CA TYR A 19 -12.73 -0.62 -1.59
C TYR A 19 -13.05 -2.05 -1.12
N THR A 20 -12.20 -3.02 -1.46
CA THR A 20 -12.39 -4.45 -1.14
C THR A 20 -11.37 -4.97 -0.12
N TRP A 21 -10.44 -4.14 0.35
CA TRP A 21 -9.43 -4.52 1.36
C TRP A 21 -9.90 -4.40 2.82
N GLU A 22 -11.19 -4.15 3.02
CA GLU A 22 -11.83 -4.05 4.34
C GLU A 22 -11.09 -3.06 5.26
N LEU A 23 -10.78 -1.87 4.74
CA LEU A 23 -10.07 -0.82 5.49
C LEU A 23 -10.98 -0.19 6.54
N ASP A 24 -10.42 0.27 7.67
CA ASP A 24 -11.19 1.02 8.68
C ASP A 24 -11.64 2.38 8.10
N CYS A 25 -12.94 2.52 7.91
CA CYS A 25 -13.58 3.72 7.38
C CYS A 25 -13.84 4.81 8.43
N SER A 26 -13.33 4.67 9.67
CA SER A 26 -13.46 5.68 10.72
C SER A 26 -12.95 7.04 10.24
N ARG A 27 -13.83 8.04 10.25
CA ARG A 27 -13.51 9.40 9.77
C ARG A 27 -12.25 9.97 10.41
N TYR A 28 -12.08 9.80 11.72
CA TYR A 28 -10.89 10.24 12.45
C TYR A 28 -9.61 9.57 11.91
N LYS A 29 -9.63 8.24 11.77
CA LYS A 29 -8.50 7.46 11.27
C LYS A 29 -8.10 7.89 9.86
N LEU A 30 -9.09 8.06 8.98
CA LEU A 30 -8.87 8.49 7.59
C LEU A 30 -8.28 9.90 7.51
N LEU A 31 -8.72 10.84 8.34
CA LEU A 31 -8.15 12.18 8.41
C LEU A 31 -6.67 12.14 8.84
N CYS A 32 -6.35 11.38 9.90
CA CYS A 32 -4.95 11.23 10.33
C CYS A 32 -4.05 10.62 9.25
N ILE A 33 -4.54 9.61 8.52
CA ILE A 33 -3.77 8.99 7.43
C ILE A 33 -3.60 9.99 6.29
N ARG A 34 -4.65 10.71 5.90
CA ARG A 34 -4.58 11.74 4.85
C ARG A 34 -3.53 12.78 5.18
N ASP A 35 -3.58 13.37 6.37
CA ASP A 35 -2.66 14.45 6.77
C ASP A 35 -1.21 13.95 6.73
N HIS A 36 -0.95 12.74 7.26
CA HIS A 36 0.37 12.12 7.16
C HIS A 36 0.83 11.87 5.71
N LEU A 37 -0.08 11.44 4.83
CA LEU A 37 0.24 11.23 3.42
C LEU A 37 0.52 12.56 2.70
N GLU A 38 -0.20 13.62 3.02
CA GLU A 38 0.03 14.96 2.48
C GLU A 38 1.39 15.51 2.91
N ASP A 39 1.78 15.28 4.18
CA ASP A 39 3.08 15.69 4.77
C ASP A 39 4.29 15.02 4.10
N ILE A 40 4.16 13.79 3.59
CA ILE A 40 5.22 13.12 2.81
C ILE A 40 5.59 13.93 1.55
N GLY A 41 4.74 14.87 1.12
CA GLY A 41 5.00 15.75 -0.02
C GLY A 41 4.85 15.06 -1.37
N ASN A 42 4.98 15.82 -2.45
CA ASN A 42 4.81 15.34 -3.83
C ASN A 42 6.16 15.13 -4.54
N ASP A 43 7.20 14.78 -3.78
CA ASP A 43 8.51 14.49 -4.37
C ASP A 43 8.37 13.30 -5.34
N ARG A 44 8.75 13.53 -6.60
CA ARG A 44 8.72 12.50 -7.64
C ARG A 44 9.71 11.37 -7.35
N SER A 45 10.73 11.62 -6.52
CA SER A 45 11.64 10.59 -6.03
C SER A 45 10.95 9.60 -5.09
N CYS A 46 9.75 9.92 -4.57
CA CYS A 46 9.01 9.03 -3.69
C CYS A 46 8.66 7.72 -4.42
N PRO A 47 9.20 6.58 -3.98
CA PRO A 47 9.02 5.30 -4.67
C PRO A 47 7.63 4.68 -4.46
N TRP A 48 6.84 5.30 -3.57
CA TRP A 48 5.47 4.96 -3.21
C TRP A 48 4.43 5.95 -3.73
N LEU A 49 4.81 6.81 -4.68
CA LEU A 49 3.96 7.93 -5.12
C LEU A 49 2.62 7.48 -5.73
N GLY A 50 2.63 6.42 -6.56
CA GLY A 50 1.41 5.85 -7.12
C GLY A 50 0.47 5.30 -6.04
N GLN A 51 1.02 4.50 -5.13
CA GLN A 51 0.29 3.90 -3.99
C GLN A 51 -0.26 4.97 -3.06
N LYS A 52 0.52 6.03 -2.79
CA LYS A 52 0.08 7.20 -2.03
C LYS A 52 -1.14 7.83 -2.68
N TYR A 53 -1.12 8.07 -3.99
CA TYR A 53 -2.24 8.71 -4.66
C TYR A 53 -3.47 7.81 -4.76
N ASN A 54 -3.32 6.49 -4.93
CA ASN A 54 -4.43 5.55 -4.85
C ASN A 54 -5.10 5.56 -3.48
N LEU A 55 -4.31 5.54 -2.39
CA LEU A 55 -4.84 5.59 -1.03
C LEU A 55 -5.50 6.95 -0.72
N LEU A 56 -4.87 8.06 -1.13
CA LEU A 56 -5.46 9.39 -0.99
C LEU A 56 -6.80 9.47 -1.73
N ALA A 57 -6.91 8.88 -2.93
CA ALA A 57 -8.16 8.86 -3.66
C ALA A 57 -9.28 8.17 -2.89
N TYR A 58 -9.00 6.95 -2.38
CA TYR A 58 -9.96 6.21 -1.55
C TYR A 58 -10.38 7.02 -0.31
N ILE A 59 -9.41 7.66 0.38
CA ILE A 59 -9.69 8.47 1.56
C ILE A 59 -10.55 9.69 1.21
N HIS A 60 -10.18 10.46 0.19
CA HIS A 60 -10.94 11.64 -0.23
C HIS A 60 -12.35 11.27 -0.64
N HIS A 61 -12.53 10.21 -1.43
CA HIS A 61 -13.85 9.71 -1.80
C HIS A 61 -14.67 9.33 -0.56
N THR A 62 -14.10 8.54 0.35
CA THR A 62 -14.78 8.11 1.60
C THR A 62 -15.15 9.30 2.50
N LEU A 63 -14.37 10.38 2.44
CA LEU A 63 -14.65 11.64 3.14
C LEU A 63 -15.59 12.60 2.39
N GLY A 64 -16.07 12.22 1.20
CA GLY A 64 -17.05 12.97 0.38
C GLY A 64 -16.45 13.94 -0.65
N SER A 65 -15.14 13.92 -0.88
CA SER A 65 -14.43 14.79 -1.82
C SER A 65 -14.13 14.09 -3.16
N ASN A 66 -15.18 13.82 -3.94
CA ASN A 66 -15.11 12.98 -5.15
C ASN A 66 -14.19 13.54 -6.24
N ASP A 67 -14.24 14.85 -6.51
CA ASP A 67 -13.39 15.46 -7.55
C ASP A 67 -11.90 15.35 -7.21
N VAL A 68 -11.56 15.50 -5.92
CA VAL A 68 -10.19 15.32 -5.43
C VAL A 68 -9.77 13.86 -5.57
N ALA A 69 -10.67 12.92 -5.27
CA ALA A 69 -10.39 11.49 -5.45
C ALA A 69 -10.06 11.15 -6.91
N LEU A 70 -10.84 11.64 -7.87
CA LEU A 70 -10.58 11.43 -9.30
C LEU A 70 -9.24 12.07 -9.74
N GLN A 71 -8.93 13.26 -9.24
CA GLN A 71 -7.63 13.89 -9.51
C GLN A 71 -6.46 13.08 -8.93
N CYS A 72 -6.62 12.52 -7.73
CA CYS A 72 -5.63 11.62 -7.14
C CYS A 72 -5.43 10.37 -7.99
N LEU A 73 -6.50 9.73 -8.50
CA LEU A 73 -6.37 8.54 -9.35
C LEU A 73 -5.64 8.84 -10.66
N LYS A 74 -5.89 10.00 -11.26
CA LYS A 74 -5.10 10.46 -12.42
C LYS A 74 -3.62 10.63 -12.08
N LYS A 75 -3.31 11.22 -10.93
CA LYS A 75 -1.91 11.37 -10.47
C LYS A 75 -1.27 10.01 -10.15
N ALA A 76 -2.04 9.02 -9.69
CA ALA A 76 -1.54 7.66 -9.47
C ALA A 76 -1.10 7.02 -10.78
N GLU A 77 -1.94 7.11 -11.83
CA GLU A 77 -1.61 6.64 -13.19
C GLU A 77 -0.34 7.33 -13.72
N GLU A 78 -0.27 8.66 -13.65
CA GLU A 78 0.91 9.43 -14.05
C GLU A 78 2.17 9.00 -13.27
N ALA A 79 2.06 8.80 -11.95
CA ALA A 79 3.18 8.38 -11.12
C ALA A 79 3.69 6.98 -11.48
N TYR A 80 2.81 6.05 -11.83
CA TYR A 80 3.24 4.72 -12.28
C TYR A 80 3.98 4.78 -13.61
N HIS A 81 3.51 5.56 -14.58
CA HIS A 81 4.22 5.75 -15.84
C HIS A 81 5.59 6.43 -15.69
N LEU A 82 5.79 7.25 -14.65
CA LEU A 82 7.06 7.93 -14.39
C LEU A 82 8.07 7.07 -13.61
N ASN A 83 7.59 6.29 -12.63
CA ASN A 83 8.45 5.66 -11.61
C ASN A 83 8.57 4.13 -11.74
N ARG A 84 8.00 3.54 -12.79
CA ARG A 84 8.10 2.10 -13.06
C ARG A 84 8.56 1.82 -14.49
N PRO A 85 9.36 0.75 -14.69
CA PRO A 85 9.55 0.15 -16.00
C PRO A 85 8.21 -0.15 -16.68
N LEU A 86 8.13 0.05 -18.00
CA LEU A 86 6.87 -0.01 -18.75
C LEU A 86 6.15 -1.36 -18.61
N ASP A 87 6.91 -2.45 -18.53
CA ASP A 87 6.46 -3.82 -18.32
C ASP A 87 5.86 -4.08 -16.92
N LEU A 88 6.15 -3.22 -15.94
CA LEU A 88 5.62 -3.30 -14.57
C LEU A 88 4.47 -2.30 -14.32
N VAL A 89 4.18 -1.40 -15.27
CA VAL A 89 3.12 -0.40 -15.12
C VAL A 89 1.73 -1.04 -15.13
N GLY A 90 1.46 -1.94 -16.08
CA GLY A 90 0.14 -2.57 -16.24
C GLY A 90 -0.42 -3.17 -14.94
N PRO A 91 0.33 -4.03 -14.25
CA PRO A 91 -0.05 -4.58 -12.94
C PRO A 91 -0.33 -3.51 -11.89
N CYS A 92 0.45 -2.43 -11.85
CA CYS A 92 0.22 -1.31 -10.91
C CYS A 92 -1.10 -0.56 -11.20
N LEU A 93 -1.56 -0.55 -12.45
CA LEU A 93 -2.80 0.12 -12.85
C LEU A 93 -4.07 -0.66 -12.49
N LEU A 94 -3.97 -1.96 -12.19
CA LEU A 94 -5.13 -2.78 -11.76
C LEU A 94 -5.87 -2.15 -10.57
N ILE A 95 -5.13 -1.73 -9.53
CA ILE A 95 -5.71 -1.11 -8.34
C ILE A 95 -6.28 0.27 -8.66
N THR A 96 -5.58 1.05 -9.49
CA THR A 96 -6.02 2.40 -9.91
C THR A 96 -7.35 2.34 -10.68
N TYR A 97 -7.45 1.42 -11.64
CA TYR A 97 -8.68 1.24 -12.42
C TYR A 97 -9.81 0.60 -11.60
N GLY A 98 -9.49 -0.31 -10.67
CA GLY A 98 -10.46 -0.82 -9.71
C GLY A 98 -11.04 0.29 -8.83
N ASN A 99 -10.19 1.16 -8.30
CA ASN A 99 -10.61 2.33 -7.53
C ASN A 99 -11.47 3.29 -8.39
N LEU A 100 -11.07 3.59 -9.64
CA LEU A 100 -11.86 4.42 -10.56
C LEU A 100 -13.25 3.82 -10.81
N SER A 101 -13.32 2.52 -11.03
CA SER A 101 -14.58 1.82 -11.25
C SER A 101 -15.52 1.94 -10.04
N TRP A 102 -14.99 1.80 -8.82
CA TRP A 102 -15.74 2.02 -7.58
C TRP A 102 -16.17 3.47 -7.37
N VAL A 103 -15.30 4.46 -7.63
CA VAL A 103 -15.67 5.89 -7.53
C VAL A 103 -16.83 6.21 -8.48
N TYR A 104 -16.73 5.82 -9.75
CA TYR A 104 -17.80 6.08 -10.72
C TYR A 104 -19.10 5.33 -10.39
N TYR A 105 -19.00 4.12 -9.84
CA TYR A 105 -20.15 3.39 -9.32
C TYR A 105 -20.88 4.19 -8.24
N HIS A 106 -20.16 4.74 -7.25
CA HIS A 106 -20.74 5.56 -6.19
C HIS A 106 -21.31 6.89 -6.69
N LEU A 107 -20.80 7.41 -7.80
CA LEU A 107 -21.34 8.57 -8.51
C LEU A 107 -22.58 8.25 -9.37
N ASN A 108 -23.06 7.01 -9.38
CA ASN A 108 -24.12 6.51 -10.26
C ASN A 108 -23.79 6.64 -11.76
N ASN A 109 -22.51 6.73 -12.12
CA ASN A 109 -22.06 6.73 -13.51
C ASN A 109 -21.70 5.31 -13.94
N VAL A 110 -22.72 4.56 -14.37
CA VAL A 110 -22.60 3.14 -14.76
C VAL A 110 -21.69 2.95 -15.97
N GLU A 111 -21.74 3.88 -16.93
CA GLU A 111 -20.94 3.82 -18.16
C GLU A 111 -19.45 3.89 -17.86
N GLU A 112 -19.01 4.91 -17.11
CA GLU A 112 -17.61 5.05 -16.71
C GLU A 112 -17.16 3.90 -15.81
N SER A 113 -18.00 3.50 -14.85
CA SER A 113 -17.68 2.38 -13.95
C SER A 113 -17.42 1.09 -14.73
N LEU A 114 -18.28 0.74 -15.69
CA LEU A 114 -18.07 -0.40 -16.59
C LEU A 114 -16.85 -0.20 -17.50
N GLY A 115 -16.61 1.01 -17.98
CA GLY A 115 -15.44 1.34 -18.80
C GLY A 115 -14.14 1.00 -18.09
N TYR A 116 -13.97 1.40 -16.83
CA TYR A 116 -12.80 1.04 -16.03
C TYR A 116 -12.79 -0.43 -15.63
N MET A 117 -13.95 -1.03 -15.39
CA MET A 117 -14.02 -2.47 -15.14
C MET A 117 -13.47 -3.27 -16.33
N ASN A 118 -13.86 -2.93 -17.56
CA ASN A 118 -13.36 -3.57 -18.76
C ASN A 118 -11.83 -3.38 -18.92
N LYS A 119 -11.28 -2.23 -18.49
CA LYS A 119 -9.81 -2.03 -18.46
C LYS A 119 -9.13 -2.95 -17.45
N VAL A 120 -9.75 -3.19 -16.29
CA VAL A 120 -9.24 -4.17 -15.31
C VAL A 120 -9.28 -5.58 -15.90
N GLU A 121 -10.39 -5.98 -16.51
CA GLU A 121 -10.53 -7.30 -17.16
C GLU A 121 -9.49 -7.50 -18.28
N ALA A 122 -9.24 -6.48 -19.10
CA ALA A 122 -8.20 -6.53 -20.13
C ALA A 122 -6.79 -6.69 -19.53
N LEU A 123 -6.46 -5.95 -18.47
CA LEU A 123 -5.18 -6.10 -17.79
C LEU A 123 -5.03 -7.47 -17.12
N LEU A 124 -6.10 -8.03 -16.53
CA LEU A 124 -6.05 -9.39 -15.95
C LEU A 124 -5.86 -10.47 -17.00
N HIS A 125 -6.30 -10.24 -18.24
CA HIS A 125 -6.00 -11.13 -19.36
C HIS A 125 -4.51 -11.08 -19.73
N ASP A 126 -3.91 -9.89 -19.73
CA ASP A 126 -2.49 -9.71 -20.06
C ASP A 126 -1.55 -10.12 -18.91
N TYR A 127 -2.02 -10.01 -17.67
CA TYR A 127 -1.31 -10.33 -16.43
C TYR A 127 -2.17 -11.25 -15.55
N PRO A 128 -2.29 -12.53 -15.91
CA PRO A 128 -3.18 -13.47 -15.20
C PRO A 128 -2.74 -13.66 -13.75
N SER A 129 -3.72 -13.71 -12.85
CA SER A 129 -3.48 -14.03 -11.44
C SER A 129 -2.81 -15.40 -11.27
N PRO A 130 -1.98 -15.59 -10.24
CA PRO A 130 -1.42 -16.89 -9.92
C PRO A 130 -2.53 -17.94 -9.68
N PRO A 131 -2.20 -19.24 -9.83
CA PRO A 131 -3.13 -20.31 -9.49
C PRO A 131 -3.63 -20.19 -8.03
N GLN A 132 -4.84 -20.71 -7.75
CA GLN A 132 -5.43 -20.80 -6.40
C GLN A 132 -5.98 -19.49 -5.81
N GLY A 133 -6.14 -18.43 -6.61
CA GLY A 133 -6.74 -17.17 -6.13
C GLY A 133 -5.81 -16.36 -5.24
N GLU A 134 -4.50 -16.63 -5.31
CA GLU A 134 -3.49 -15.83 -4.65
C GLU A 134 -3.43 -14.43 -5.28
N LEU A 135 -3.19 -13.41 -4.44
CA LEU A 135 -2.99 -12.05 -4.92
C LEU A 135 -1.75 -12.01 -5.81
N HIS A 136 -1.88 -11.41 -6.99
CA HIS A 136 -0.75 -11.23 -7.90
C HIS A 136 0.41 -10.53 -7.14
N PRO A 137 1.65 -11.08 -7.11
CA PRO A 137 2.72 -10.56 -6.26
C PRO A 137 3.03 -9.07 -6.44
N MET A 138 2.91 -8.55 -7.66
CA MET A 138 3.03 -7.12 -7.96
C MET A 138 2.00 -6.22 -7.25
N LEU A 139 0.83 -6.77 -6.89
CA LEU A 139 -0.21 -6.08 -6.10
C LEU A 139 0.05 -6.17 -4.59
N CYS A 140 0.78 -7.21 -4.13
CA CYS A 140 1.10 -7.40 -2.72
C CYS A 140 1.86 -6.19 -2.15
N ALA A 141 2.73 -5.55 -2.93
CA ALA A 141 3.46 -4.37 -2.50
C ALA A 141 2.52 -3.21 -2.11
N GLU A 142 1.52 -2.90 -2.95
CA GLU A 142 0.57 -1.82 -2.68
C GLU A 142 -0.40 -2.17 -1.56
N LYS A 143 -0.91 -3.42 -1.53
CA LYS A 143 -1.76 -3.90 -0.44
C LYS A 143 -1.02 -3.83 0.90
N ALA A 144 0.20 -4.35 0.97
CA ALA A 144 1.03 -4.27 2.17
C ALA A 144 1.26 -2.83 2.63
N TRP A 145 1.68 -1.96 1.70
CA TRP A 145 1.97 -0.55 1.99
C TRP A 145 0.73 0.22 2.44
N THR A 146 -0.45 -0.17 1.97
CA THR A 146 -1.72 0.39 2.43
C THR A 146 -2.04 -0.12 3.83
N LEU A 147 -2.09 -1.45 4.01
CA LEU A 147 -2.49 -2.09 5.26
C LEU A 147 -1.61 -1.70 6.46
N MET A 148 -0.32 -1.44 6.26
CA MET A 148 0.58 -1.03 7.36
C MET A 148 0.19 0.31 8.03
N LYS A 149 -0.69 1.11 7.41
CA LYS A 149 -1.18 2.39 7.97
C LYS A 149 -2.42 2.23 8.86
N PHE A 150 -3.02 1.05 8.87
CA PHE A 150 -4.26 0.78 9.60
C PHE A 150 -3.99 0.15 10.97
N ASP A 151 -4.92 -0.65 11.49
CA ASP A 151 -4.83 -1.28 12.81
C ASP A 151 -3.78 -2.40 12.86
N GLN A 152 -3.61 -2.99 14.05
CA GLN A 152 -2.62 -4.04 14.30
C GLN A 152 -2.88 -5.32 13.52
N GLU A 153 -4.14 -5.67 13.22
CA GLU A 153 -4.46 -6.85 12.41
C GLU A 153 -4.03 -6.62 10.97
N LYS A 154 -4.34 -5.44 10.41
CA LYS A 154 -3.91 -5.07 9.05
C LYS A 154 -2.40 -4.99 8.93
N LYS A 155 -1.70 -4.46 9.94
CA LYS A 155 -0.23 -4.44 9.98
C LYS A 155 0.39 -5.84 9.98
N LYS A 156 -0.21 -6.81 10.68
CA LYS A 156 0.24 -8.21 10.64
C LYS A 156 0.11 -8.79 9.24
N LYS A 157 -1.05 -8.61 8.59
CA LYS A 157 -1.27 -9.00 7.19
C LYS A 157 -0.28 -8.31 6.23
N ALA A 158 0.06 -7.05 6.49
CA ALA A 158 1.03 -6.31 5.68
C ALA A 158 2.43 -6.95 5.71
N ILE A 159 2.87 -7.55 6.83
CA ILE A 159 4.15 -8.25 6.91
C ILE A 159 4.19 -9.40 5.89
N GLU A 160 3.13 -10.23 5.85
CA GLU A 160 3.03 -11.36 4.93
C GLU A 160 3.02 -10.91 3.47
N TYR A 161 2.22 -9.89 3.13
CA TYR A 161 2.21 -9.35 1.77
C TYR A 161 3.55 -8.73 1.35
N PHE A 162 4.27 -8.07 2.27
CA PHE A 162 5.61 -7.60 1.96
C PHE A 162 6.59 -8.73 1.71
N GLN A 163 6.51 -9.85 2.45
CA GLN A 163 7.36 -11.01 2.21
C GLN A 163 7.12 -11.59 0.80
N THR A 164 5.86 -11.70 0.38
CA THR A 164 5.50 -12.11 -0.98
C THR A 164 6.00 -11.12 -2.03
N ALA A 165 5.92 -9.81 -1.77
CA ALA A 165 6.44 -8.81 -2.70
C ALA A 165 7.98 -8.87 -2.80
N ILE A 166 8.67 -9.08 -1.68
CA ILE A 166 10.13 -9.17 -1.61
C ILE A 166 10.65 -10.43 -2.32
N SER A 167 9.92 -11.55 -2.29
CA SER A 167 10.34 -12.76 -3.01
C SER A 167 10.34 -12.58 -4.53
N VAL A 168 9.53 -11.65 -5.04
CA VAL A 168 9.45 -11.30 -6.47
C VAL A 168 10.41 -10.17 -6.84
N GLU A 169 10.53 -9.14 -5.99
CA GLU A 169 11.43 -8.00 -6.22
C GLU A 169 12.46 -7.86 -5.09
N PRO A 170 13.40 -8.81 -4.94
CA PRO A 170 14.33 -8.83 -3.80
C PRO A 170 15.33 -7.67 -3.80
N GLU A 171 15.56 -7.00 -4.92
CA GLU A 171 16.48 -5.85 -4.99
C GLU A 171 15.82 -4.52 -4.61
N ARG A 172 14.49 -4.49 -4.49
CA ARG A 172 13.74 -3.25 -4.23
C ARG A 172 13.81 -2.88 -2.75
N LYS A 173 14.74 -1.98 -2.42
CA LYS A 173 15.07 -1.55 -1.05
C LYS A 173 13.86 -1.08 -0.27
N GLU A 174 12.94 -0.40 -0.93
CA GLU A 174 11.75 0.17 -0.31
C GLU A 174 10.80 -0.87 0.26
N LEU A 175 10.73 -2.06 -0.36
CA LEU A 175 9.95 -3.18 0.14
C LEU A 175 10.53 -3.68 1.45
N LYS A 176 11.86 -3.89 1.49
CA LYS A 176 12.58 -4.31 2.70
C LYS A 176 12.46 -3.28 3.82
N SER A 177 12.59 -2.00 3.49
CA SER A 177 12.43 -0.89 4.44
C SER A 177 11.02 -0.84 5.01
N SER A 178 9.99 -0.92 4.17
CA SER A 178 8.60 -0.91 4.63
C SER A 178 8.26 -2.15 5.46
N HIS A 179 8.76 -3.33 5.07
CA HIS A 179 8.66 -4.57 5.83
C HIS A 179 9.27 -4.45 7.24
N ALA A 180 10.51 -3.97 7.34
CA ALA A 180 11.18 -3.81 8.62
C ALA A 180 10.46 -2.81 9.53
N LEU A 181 9.96 -1.71 8.96
CA LEU A 181 9.19 -0.69 9.70
C LEU A 181 7.86 -1.23 10.21
N VAL A 182 7.10 -1.97 9.38
CA VAL A 182 5.83 -2.55 9.86
C VAL A 182 6.08 -3.63 10.91
N LEU A 183 7.11 -4.47 10.75
CA LEU A 183 7.53 -5.47 11.72
C LEU A 183 7.86 -4.82 13.07
N ALA A 184 8.68 -3.76 13.05
CA ALA A 184 8.98 -2.97 14.24
C ALA A 184 7.74 -2.27 14.83
N SER A 185 6.72 -1.94 14.03
CA SER A 185 5.50 -1.31 14.55
C SER A 185 4.52 -2.30 15.20
N VAL A 186 4.55 -3.57 14.79
CA VAL A 186 3.70 -4.65 15.33
C VAL A 186 4.30 -5.19 16.62
N HIS A 187 5.61 -5.42 16.64
CA HIS A 187 6.31 -5.96 17.80
C HIS A 187 6.78 -4.82 18.71
N THR A 188 5.86 -4.18 19.44
CA THR A 188 6.24 -3.17 20.44
C THR A 188 7.31 -3.72 21.39
N PHE A 189 8.33 -2.92 21.66
CA PHE A 189 9.44 -3.31 22.54
C PHE A 189 8.92 -3.95 23.83
N ASN A 190 9.43 -5.13 24.15
CA ASN A 190 9.11 -5.86 25.36
C ASN A 190 10.39 -6.47 25.92
N ALA A 191 10.82 -5.99 27.10
CA ALA A 191 12.03 -6.45 27.78
C ALA A 191 12.01 -7.96 28.09
N ASP A 192 10.83 -8.55 28.26
CA ASP A 192 10.65 -9.97 28.58
C ASP A 192 10.74 -10.87 27.34
N ASN A 193 10.70 -10.31 26.13
CA ASN A 193 10.75 -11.06 24.87
C ASN A 193 12.01 -10.73 24.05
N GLN A 194 13.18 -11.05 24.63
CA GLN A 194 14.48 -10.74 24.03
C GLN A 194 14.71 -11.39 22.66
N GLN A 195 14.14 -12.58 22.41
CA GLN A 195 14.30 -13.28 21.14
C GLN A 195 13.62 -12.52 20.00
N GLU A 196 12.39 -12.07 20.21
CA GLU A 196 11.66 -11.32 19.19
C GLU A 196 12.30 -9.95 18.95
N GLU A 197 12.74 -9.27 20.02
CA GLU A 197 13.45 -8.00 19.89
C GLU A 197 14.76 -8.15 19.10
N SER A 198 15.52 -9.22 19.35
CA SER A 198 16.75 -9.51 18.61
C SER A 198 16.48 -9.69 17.12
N ARG A 199 15.38 -10.36 16.75
CA ARG A 199 14.96 -10.55 15.35
C ARG A 199 14.58 -9.22 14.69
N VAL A 200 13.86 -8.35 15.38
CA VAL A 200 13.49 -7.02 14.88
C VAL A 200 14.71 -6.14 14.70
N LEU A 201 15.62 -6.10 15.69
CA LEU A 201 16.87 -5.35 15.63
C LEU A 201 17.76 -5.81 14.47
N GLU A 202 17.91 -7.12 14.29
CA GLU A 202 18.70 -7.66 13.18
C GLU A 202 18.09 -7.31 11.82
N THR A 203 16.77 -7.40 11.70
CA THR A 203 16.06 -7.00 10.46
C THR A 203 16.31 -5.52 10.15
N LEU A 204 16.17 -4.64 11.14
CA LEU A 204 16.42 -3.20 10.98
C LEU A 204 17.88 -2.90 10.64
N ARG A 205 18.83 -3.62 11.25
CA ARG A 205 20.27 -3.49 10.99
C ARG A 205 20.59 -3.82 9.53
N LEU A 206 20.13 -4.98 9.04
CA LEU A 206 20.38 -5.44 7.67
C LEU A 206 19.79 -4.48 6.63
N VAL A 207 18.58 -3.97 6.89
CA VAL A 207 17.95 -2.98 6.00
C VAL A 207 18.73 -1.67 6.00
N LYS A 208 19.13 -1.16 7.16
CA LYS A 208 19.93 0.07 7.27
C LYS A 208 21.28 -0.06 6.53
N GLU A 209 21.94 -1.22 6.61
CA GLU A 209 23.20 -1.47 5.89
C GLU A 209 23.00 -1.52 4.37
N HIS A 210 21.84 -2.01 3.91
CA HIS A 210 21.50 -2.10 2.50
C HIS A 210 20.96 -0.78 1.90
N ASP A 211 20.34 0.06 2.73
CA ASP A 211 19.70 1.34 2.39
C ASP A 211 20.14 2.46 3.37
N PRO A 212 21.43 2.88 3.33
CA PRO A 212 22.00 3.79 4.32
C PRO A 212 21.40 5.20 4.29
N ASP A 213 20.82 5.62 3.17
CA ASP A 213 20.20 6.93 3.02
C ASP A 213 18.79 6.99 3.65
N ASN A 214 18.25 5.85 4.07
CA ASN A 214 16.96 5.77 4.72
C ASN A 214 17.05 6.11 6.21
N LEU A 215 17.12 7.42 6.47
CA LEU A 215 17.25 7.97 7.83
C LEU A 215 16.08 7.58 8.75
N TYR A 216 14.92 7.25 8.19
CA TYR A 216 13.78 6.79 8.99
C TYR A 216 13.98 5.38 9.54
N VAL A 217 14.48 4.43 8.73
CA VAL A 217 14.87 3.10 9.24
C VAL A 217 16.00 3.23 10.26
N ALA A 218 16.99 4.09 9.98
CA ALA A 218 18.10 4.33 10.90
C ALA A 218 17.62 4.89 12.25
N SER A 219 16.67 5.84 12.25
CA SER A 219 16.15 6.41 13.49
C SER A 219 15.36 5.39 14.31
N ILE A 220 14.52 4.57 13.67
CA ILE A 220 13.81 3.48 14.35
C ILE A 220 14.80 2.47 14.95
N TYR A 221 15.83 2.09 14.20
CA TYR A 221 16.89 1.21 14.71
C TYR A 221 17.56 1.77 15.97
N LEU A 222 17.95 3.05 15.95
CA LEU A 222 18.57 3.72 17.11
C LEU A 222 17.62 3.81 18.32
N ILE A 223 16.33 4.10 18.09
CA ILE A 223 15.32 4.11 19.15
C ILE A 223 15.20 2.72 19.79
N ARG A 224 15.21 1.65 18.99
CA ARG A 224 15.18 0.27 19.50
C ARG A 224 16.41 -0.07 20.34
N LEU A 225 17.60 0.30 19.89
CA LEU A 225 18.84 0.12 20.66
C LEU A 225 18.77 0.84 22.01
N ALA A 226 18.29 2.09 22.02
CA ALA A 226 18.14 2.88 23.24
C ALA A 226 17.19 2.22 24.25
N LEU A 227 16.04 1.69 23.78
CA LEU A 227 15.08 0.97 24.63
C LEU A 227 15.67 -0.31 25.22
N GLY A 228 16.54 -1.00 24.47
CA GLY A 228 17.25 -2.20 24.93
C GLY A 228 18.46 -1.93 25.82
N GLY A 229 18.80 -0.66 26.10
CA GLY A 229 19.96 -0.29 26.92
C GLY A 229 21.32 -0.56 26.26
N GLN A 230 21.36 -0.68 24.93
CA GLN A 230 22.60 -0.89 24.17
C GLN A 230 23.28 0.46 23.87
N GLU A 231 24.61 0.54 23.99
CA GLU A 231 25.37 1.76 23.68
C GLU A 231 25.24 2.13 22.19
N ILE A 232 24.92 3.40 21.93
CA ILE A 232 24.76 3.94 20.58
C ILE A 232 26.09 4.51 20.11
N PHE A 233 26.75 3.83 19.17
CA PHE A 233 27.90 4.38 18.46
C PHE A 233 27.44 5.01 17.13
N ILE A 234 27.44 6.33 17.06
CA ILE A 234 27.26 7.07 15.80
C ILE A 234 28.64 7.10 15.13
N LYS A 235 28.79 6.39 14.01
CA LYS A 235 29.96 6.50 13.13
C LYS A 235 29.62 7.36 11.92
#